data_AF-A0A955NBS8-F1
#
_entry.id   AF-A0A955NBS8-F1
#
_cell.length_a   1.000
_cell.length_b   1.000
_cell.length_c   1.000
_cell.angle_alpha   90.00
_cell.angle_beta   90.00
_cell.angle_gamma   90.00
#
_symmetry.space_group_name_H-M   'P 1'
#
loop_
_entity.id
_entity.type
_entity.pdbx_description
1 polymer ?
#
loop_
_entity_poly.entity_id
_entity_poly.type
_entity_poly.pdbx_seq_one_letter_code
_entity_poly.pdbx_strand_id
1 'polypeptide(L)'
;LGIDHADYVEACIPRPVLICAASDDFFDIDGTWKTFREAKNFFQRYGIPERVDIIEAPDTHGFSKPRRTRAYHWMERWLKGGSDYTPEPETELQPPENLLCTESGQVALSIEGARSLCDIYRDEALALKRERKEENLDLASLQEELRKTLRLEKSPDSLEWKRKEAKPEAGMVTTHLTVEIEPGWELETRLDRPQSDPSDSVVLWLEDALYESEGLSNLIEKGFPVLSYAPRGLSNKDRLSGNSLYEHFGNFPLYFLALHLDRPLAGQRVLDILACVDFLEREFPGKKIEIFSEGRAVPPALLSAALDERITEVHGEGGLVSWESIFDSSHSVDCLSNIAPGILKVADIPELVEAIQPRKVFLKDAISPTGETLENDEMLTLFQDVLGKGSSTPGNLSLDAGE
;
A
#
# COMPACT_ATOMS: atom_id res chain seq x y z
N LEU A 1 8.32 10.47 -16.68
CA LEU A 1 8.86 11.75 -16.15
C LEU A 1 7.68 12.68 -15.99
N GLY A 2 7.37 13.04 -14.75
CA GLY A 2 6.23 13.88 -14.39
C GLY A 2 6.69 15.26 -13.94
N ILE A 3 5.76 16.01 -13.35
CA ILE A 3 5.98 17.34 -12.77
C ILE A 3 6.81 17.22 -11.49
N ASP A 4 7.88 17.99 -11.36
CA ASP A 4 8.71 18.08 -10.15
C ASP A 4 8.58 19.44 -9.43
N HIS A 5 9.40 19.67 -8.39
CA HIS A 5 9.34 20.90 -7.61
C HIS A 5 9.60 22.18 -8.43
N ALA A 6 10.47 22.14 -9.45
CA ALA A 6 10.79 23.30 -10.28
C ALA A 6 9.60 23.68 -11.16
N ASP A 7 8.93 22.68 -11.75
CA ASP A 7 7.75 22.90 -12.58
C ASP A 7 6.64 23.68 -11.84
N TYR A 8 6.42 23.40 -10.54
CA TYR A 8 5.43 24.15 -9.74
C TYR A 8 5.84 25.61 -9.53
N VAL A 9 7.14 25.90 -9.35
CA VAL A 9 7.66 27.27 -9.26
C VAL A 9 7.53 27.98 -10.61
N GLU A 10 7.81 27.28 -11.71
CA GLU A 10 7.74 27.79 -13.07
C GLU A 10 6.29 28.06 -13.51
N ALA A 11 5.34 27.22 -13.10
CA ALA A 11 3.91 27.43 -13.33
C ALA A 11 3.38 28.72 -12.68
N CYS A 12 4.16 29.34 -11.79
CA CYS A 12 3.82 30.63 -11.23
C CYS A 12 4.11 31.81 -12.16
N ILE A 13 4.94 31.66 -13.20
CA ILE A 13 5.27 32.73 -14.15
C ILE A 13 3.99 33.40 -14.69
N PRO A 14 3.88 34.75 -14.67
CA PRO A 14 4.90 35.74 -14.29
C PRO A 14 4.81 36.22 -12.83
N ARG A 15 4.07 35.52 -11.95
CA ARG A 15 3.90 35.89 -10.54
C ARG A 15 5.22 35.71 -9.77
N PRO A 16 5.54 36.64 -8.84
CA PRO A 16 6.74 36.51 -8.02
C PRO A 16 6.69 35.34 -7.03
N VAL A 17 7.77 34.58 -6.93
CA VAL A 17 7.94 33.45 -5.98
C VAL A 17 9.20 33.62 -5.14
N LEU A 18 9.08 33.45 -3.83
CA LEU A 18 10.21 33.33 -2.91
C LEU A 18 10.25 31.92 -2.33
N ILE A 19 11.37 31.23 -2.48
CA ILE A 19 11.63 29.95 -1.83
C ILE A 19 12.26 30.24 -0.47
N CYS A 20 11.63 29.77 0.62
CA CYS A 20 12.13 29.91 1.98
C CYS A 20 12.63 28.56 2.49
N ALA A 21 13.95 28.37 2.52
CA ALA A 21 14.60 27.10 2.85
C ALA A 21 15.37 27.18 4.17
N ALA A 22 15.47 26.03 4.84
CA ALA A 22 16.27 25.79 6.03
C ALA A 22 17.43 24.85 5.67
N SER A 23 18.65 25.14 6.12
CA SER A 23 19.83 24.33 5.81
C SER A 23 19.76 22.93 6.42
N ASP A 24 19.15 22.79 7.59
CA ASP A 24 19.07 21.55 8.38
C ASP A 24 17.61 21.05 8.51
N ASP A 25 16.80 21.19 7.45
CA ASP A 25 15.44 20.63 7.38
C ASP A 25 15.49 19.12 7.04
N PHE A 26 14.36 18.43 7.16
CA PHE A 26 14.20 17.09 6.61
C PHE A 26 14.14 17.09 5.07
N PHE A 27 13.92 18.26 4.45
CA PHE A 27 14.09 18.46 3.01
C PHE A 27 15.56 18.76 2.68
N ASP A 28 16.09 18.06 1.67
CA ASP A 28 17.45 18.29 1.20
C ASP A 28 17.64 19.69 0.60
N ILE A 29 18.57 20.45 1.18
CA ILE A 29 18.87 21.82 0.77
C ILE A 29 19.49 21.87 -0.62
N ASP A 30 20.27 20.85 -1.00
CA ASP A 30 20.86 20.75 -2.34
C ASP A 30 19.77 20.58 -3.41
N GLY A 31 18.78 19.72 -3.16
CA GLY A 31 17.57 19.58 -3.98
C GLY A 31 16.78 20.90 -4.11
N THR A 32 16.69 21.68 -3.04
CA THR A 32 16.03 22.99 -3.05
C THR A 32 16.79 24.01 -3.91
N TRP A 33 18.12 24.06 -3.79
CA TRP A 33 18.94 24.91 -4.64
C TRP A 33 18.91 24.50 -6.12
N LYS A 34 18.84 23.20 -6.41
CA LYS A 34 18.64 22.70 -7.78
C LYS A 34 17.31 23.22 -8.35
N THR A 35 16.23 23.06 -7.58
CA THR A 35 14.89 23.59 -7.92
C THR A 35 14.93 25.09 -8.23
N PHE A 36 15.57 25.88 -7.36
CA PHE A 36 15.70 27.33 -7.56
C PHE A 36 16.47 27.68 -8.84
N ARG A 37 17.62 27.05 -9.08
CA ARG A 37 18.48 27.36 -10.22
C ARG A 37 17.80 27.04 -11.55
N GLU A 38 17.04 25.96 -11.60
CA GLU A 38 16.21 25.59 -12.73
C GLU A 38 15.12 26.64 -13.00
N ALA A 39 14.27 26.91 -12.00
CA ALA A 39 13.23 27.92 -12.10
C ALA A 39 13.78 29.32 -12.46
N LYS A 40 14.93 29.71 -11.90
CA LYS A 40 15.61 30.98 -12.20
C LYS A 40 15.95 31.11 -13.69
N ASN A 41 16.37 30.02 -14.34
CA ASN A 41 16.66 29.98 -15.77
C ASN A 41 15.39 30.28 -16.59
N PHE A 42 14.26 29.67 -16.22
CA PHE A 42 12.98 29.94 -16.88
C PHE A 42 12.53 31.38 -16.68
N PHE A 43 12.48 31.88 -15.45
CA PHE A 43 12.14 33.29 -15.19
C PHE A 43 13.05 34.27 -15.94
N GLN A 44 14.34 33.96 -16.10
CA GLN A 44 15.27 34.76 -16.90
C GLN A 44 14.89 34.76 -18.39
N ARG A 45 14.47 33.64 -18.97
CA ARG A 45 14.02 33.55 -20.37
C ARG A 45 12.74 34.35 -20.63
N TYR A 46 11.89 34.49 -19.62
CA TYR A 46 10.70 35.37 -19.66
C TYR A 46 11.03 36.84 -19.40
N GLY A 47 12.30 37.21 -19.21
CA GLY A 47 12.72 38.59 -18.98
C GLY A 47 12.37 39.14 -17.59
N ILE A 48 12.07 38.26 -16.63
CA ILE A 48 11.66 38.61 -15.25
C ILE A 48 12.49 37.85 -14.20
N PRO A 49 13.83 37.75 -14.33
CA PRO A 49 14.65 36.97 -13.40
C PRO A 49 14.50 37.43 -11.95
N GLU A 50 14.16 38.69 -11.70
CA GLU A 50 13.98 39.25 -10.37
C GLU A 50 12.72 38.77 -9.65
N ARG A 51 11.79 38.10 -10.35
CA ARG A 51 10.54 37.56 -9.80
C ARG A 51 10.66 36.15 -9.23
N VAL A 52 11.86 35.58 -9.20
CA VAL A 52 12.12 34.36 -8.42
C VAL A 52 13.40 34.50 -7.62
N ASP A 53 13.33 34.15 -6.34
CA ASP A 53 14.47 34.21 -5.44
C ASP A 53 14.39 33.15 -4.35
N ILE A 54 15.51 32.95 -3.64
CA ILE A 54 15.62 32.02 -2.52
C ILE A 54 16.22 32.71 -1.30
N ILE A 55 15.78 32.30 -0.11
CA ILE A 55 16.50 32.51 1.14
C ILE A 55 16.76 31.15 1.78
N GLU A 56 18.01 30.92 2.15
CA GLU A 56 18.41 29.82 3.01
C GLU A 56 18.79 30.39 4.38
N ALA A 57 18.28 29.78 5.45
CA ALA A 57 18.63 30.11 6.81
C ALA A 57 19.28 28.89 7.51
N PRO A 58 20.29 29.10 8.39
CA PRO A 58 20.92 28.02 9.15
C PRO A 58 20.03 27.61 10.33
N ASP A 59 18.92 26.95 10.02
CA ASP A 59 17.93 26.47 10.97
C ASP A 59 17.30 25.14 10.50
N THR A 60 16.39 24.60 11.33
CA THR A 60 15.61 23.39 11.05
C THR A 60 14.18 23.74 10.58
N HIS A 61 13.31 22.72 10.50
CA HIS A 61 11.91 22.89 10.09
C HIS A 61 11.18 23.99 10.89
N GLY A 62 10.56 24.95 10.20
CA GLY A 62 9.84 26.06 10.82
C GLY A 62 9.75 27.33 9.97
N PHE A 63 9.47 28.48 10.60
CA PHE A 63 9.43 29.79 9.94
C PHE A 63 10.12 30.85 10.82
N SER A 64 11.44 30.77 10.87
CA SER A 64 12.29 31.59 11.74
C SER A 64 12.38 33.06 11.33
N LYS A 65 12.93 33.90 12.21
CA LYS A 65 13.05 35.35 11.98
C LYS A 65 13.76 35.72 10.66
N PRO A 66 14.89 35.10 10.27
CA PRO A 66 15.50 35.37 8.96
C PRO A 66 14.55 35.10 7.78
N ARG A 67 13.84 33.96 7.80
CA ARG A 67 12.89 33.58 6.74
C ARG A 67 11.66 34.48 6.73
N ARG A 68 11.10 34.82 7.89
CA ARG A 68 9.98 35.78 8.03
C ARG A 68 10.33 37.15 7.49
N THR A 69 11.48 37.69 7.93
CA THR A 69 11.99 38.99 7.48
C THR A 69 12.12 39.03 5.96
N ARG A 70 12.71 37.99 5.34
CA ARG A 70 12.80 37.92 3.87
C ARG A 70 11.41 37.88 3.22
N ALA A 71 10.50 37.07 3.73
CA ALA A 71 9.15 36.96 3.21
C ALA A 71 8.40 38.30 3.27
N TYR A 72 8.53 39.06 4.37
CA TYR A 72 7.94 40.39 4.48
C TYR A 72 8.45 41.32 3.38
N HIS A 73 9.78 41.41 3.18
CA HIS A 73 10.33 42.27 2.14
C HIS A 73 9.94 41.84 0.72
N TRP A 74 9.82 40.54 0.48
CA TRP A 74 9.33 40.04 -0.79
C TRP A 74 7.88 40.49 -1.06
N MET A 75 7.01 40.33 -0.06
CA MET A 75 5.61 40.75 -0.15
C MET A 75 5.49 42.27 -0.26
N GLU A 76 6.26 43.06 0.50
CA GLU A 76 6.29 44.52 0.40
C GLU A 76 6.70 44.99 -1.00
N ARG A 77 7.75 44.38 -1.57
CA ARG A 77 8.21 44.65 -2.93
C ARG A 77 7.12 44.42 -3.97
N TRP A 78 6.47 43.27 -3.92
CA TRP A 78 5.60 42.84 -5.02
C TRP A 78 4.14 43.24 -4.85
N LEU A 79 3.66 43.43 -3.62
CA LEU A 79 2.27 43.82 -3.35
C LEU A 79 2.10 45.31 -3.08
N LYS A 80 3.08 45.97 -2.44
CA LYS A 80 3.02 47.41 -2.14
C LYS A 80 3.85 48.26 -3.10
N GLY A 81 4.71 47.65 -3.93
CA GLY A 81 5.65 48.36 -4.79
C GLY A 81 6.76 49.09 -4.03
N GLY A 82 6.93 48.78 -2.74
CA GLY A 82 7.91 49.45 -1.86
C GLY A 82 9.22 48.67 -1.75
N SER A 83 10.33 49.37 -1.49
CA SER A 83 11.63 48.76 -1.21
C SER A 83 12.09 48.96 0.23
N ASP A 84 11.20 49.45 1.09
CA ASP A 84 11.55 49.85 2.45
C ASP A 84 11.69 48.62 3.33
N TYR A 85 12.87 48.46 3.91
CA TYR A 85 13.14 47.44 4.90
C TYR A 85 12.51 47.87 6.23
N THR A 86 11.31 47.39 6.51
CA THR A 86 10.68 47.58 7.83
C THR A 86 11.11 46.43 8.75
N PRO A 87 11.80 46.70 9.87
CA PRO A 87 12.10 45.65 10.85
C PRO A 87 10.80 44.99 11.33
N GLU A 88 10.81 43.66 11.49
CA GLU A 88 9.70 42.94 12.13
C GLU A 88 9.44 43.56 13.51
N PRO A 89 8.21 44.06 13.79
CA PRO A 89 7.89 44.62 15.09
C PRO A 89 7.93 43.54 16.16
N GLU A 90 8.24 43.93 17.40
CA GLU A 90 8.04 43.03 18.54
C GLU A 90 6.55 42.63 18.60
N THR A 91 6.30 41.32 18.66
CA THR A 91 4.96 40.75 18.64
C THR A 91 4.75 39.99 19.94
N GLU A 92 3.69 40.31 20.66
CA GLU A 92 3.24 39.50 21.80
C GLU A 92 2.55 38.24 21.29
N LEU A 93 2.99 37.08 21.79
CA LEU A 93 2.31 35.82 21.51
C LEU A 93 0.91 35.87 22.12
N GLN A 94 -0.10 35.67 21.28
CA GLN A 94 -1.46 35.51 21.75
C GLN A 94 -1.59 34.18 22.49
N PRO A 95 -2.38 34.14 23.58
CA PRO A 95 -2.65 32.88 24.25
C PRO A 95 -3.44 31.95 23.30
N PRO A 96 -3.21 30.62 23.32
CA PRO A 96 -3.77 29.69 22.34
C PRO A 96 -5.29 29.79 22.15
N GLU A 97 -6.04 30.08 23.23
CA GLU A 97 -7.48 30.28 23.21
C GLU A 97 -7.93 31.39 22.26
N ASN A 98 -7.13 32.45 22.09
CA ASN A 98 -7.43 33.55 21.18
C ASN A 98 -7.23 33.16 19.70
N LEU A 99 -6.53 32.04 19.45
CA LEU A 99 -6.25 31.53 18.11
C LEU A 99 -7.25 30.46 17.66
N LEU A 100 -8.15 30.02 18.55
CA LEU A 100 -9.17 29.03 18.22
C LEU A 100 -10.22 29.65 17.30
N CYS A 101 -10.44 29.02 16.14
CA CYS A 101 -11.51 29.41 15.22
C CYS A 101 -12.88 28.81 15.61
N THR A 102 -12.92 27.95 16.63
CA THR A 102 -14.11 27.27 17.14
C THR A 102 -14.01 27.09 18.66
N GLU A 103 -15.12 26.86 19.36
CA GLU A 103 -15.15 26.80 20.83
C GLU A 103 -14.18 25.77 21.43
N SER A 104 -14.09 24.57 20.84
CA SER A 104 -13.18 23.52 21.30
C SER A 104 -11.84 23.49 20.55
N GLY A 105 -11.66 24.34 19.53
CA GLY A 105 -10.57 24.22 18.56
C GLY A 105 -10.73 23.08 17.55
N GLN A 106 -11.75 22.24 17.70
CA GLN A 106 -12.06 21.12 16.80
C GLN A 106 -13.39 21.37 16.09
N VAL A 107 -13.34 21.47 14.75
CA VAL A 107 -14.51 21.71 13.90
C VAL A 107 -15.60 20.65 14.13
N ALA A 108 -15.21 19.38 14.21
CA ALA A 108 -16.12 18.25 14.39
C ALA A 108 -16.92 18.30 15.71
N LEU A 109 -16.35 18.90 16.77
CA LEU A 109 -17.00 19.00 18.08
C LEU A 109 -17.79 20.30 18.24
N SER A 110 -17.41 21.36 17.53
CA SER A 110 -17.96 22.70 17.73
C SER A 110 -19.05 23.09 16.73
N ILE A 111 -19.14 22.41 15.58
CA ILE A 111 -20.08 22.75 14.52
C ILE A 111 -21.01 21.56 14.30
N GLU A 112 -22.31 21.76 14.57
CA GLU A 112 -23.34 20.76 14.34
C GLU A 112 -23.38 20.37 12.85
N GLY A 113 -23.38 19.07 12.57
CA GLY A 113 -23.36 18.53 11.21
C GLY A 113 -22.02 18.66 10.48
N ALA A 114 -20.94 19.07 11.17
CA ALA A 114 -19.60 19.01 10.60
C ALA A 114 -19.23 17.58 10.20
N ARG A 115 -18.60 17.44 9.05
CA ARG A 115 -18.16 16.16 8.50
C ARG A 115 -16.64 16.12 8.39
N SER A 116 -16.07 14.98 8.76
CA SER A 116 -14.67 14.65 8.53
C SER A 116 -14.45 14.13 7.11
N LEU A 117 -13.18 14.06 6.68
CA LEU A 117 -12.83 13.37 5.44
C LEU A 117 -13.22 11.88 5.49
N CYS A 118 -13.11 11.24 6.66
CA CYS A 118 -13.54 9.85 6.85
C CYS A 118 -15.03 9.69 6.57
N ASP A 119 -15.88 10.62 7.03
CA ASP A 119 -17.32 10.58 6.74
C ASP A 119 -17.59 10.69 5.23
N ILE A 120 -16.87 11.58 4.55
CA ILE A 120 -17.02 11.79 3.10
C ILE A 120 -16.58 10.54 2.33
N TYR A 121 -15.42 9.96 2.66
CA TYR A 121 -14.92 8.77 2.00
C TYR A 121 -15.76 7.53 2.31
N ARG A 122 -16.36 7.43 3.49
CA ARG A 122 -17.32 6.36 3.82
C ARG A 122 -18.55 6.42 2.92
N ASP A 123 -19.13 7.61 2.73
CA ASP A 123 -20.25 7.79 1.79
C ASP A 123 -19.87 7.41 0.36
N GLU A 124 -18.66 7.80 -0.08
CA GLU A 124 -18.14 7.46 -1.41
C GLU A 124 -17.92 5.95 -1.57
N ALA A 125 -17.34 5.28 -0.57
CA ALA A 125 -17.15 3.83 -0.58
C ALA A 125 -18.49 3.08 -0.63
N LEU A 126 -19.49 3.53 0.14
CA LEU A 126 -20.86 2.98 0.11
C LEU A 126 -21.54 3.23 -1.25
N ALA A 127 -21.29 4.36 -1.90
CA ALA A 127 -21.79 4.63 -3.25
C ALA A 127 -21.13 3.68 -4.27
N LEU A 128 -19.80 3.53 -4.23
CA LEU A 128 -19.08 2.59 -5.08
C LEU A 128 -19.56 1.16 -4.89
N LYS A 129 -19.84 0.73 -3.65
CA LYS A 129 -20.42 -0.61 -3.39
C LYS A 129 -21.77 -0.80 -4.10
N ARG A 130 -22.62 0.22 -4.11
CA ARG A 130 -23.90 0.16 -4.84
C ARG A 130 -23.66 0.12 -6.35
N GLU A 131 -22.76 0.93 -6.87
CA GLU A 131 -22.39 0.95 -8.29
C GLU A 131 -21.86 -0.42 -8.74
N ARG A 132 -20.92 -1.03 -8.01
CA ARG A 132 -20.40 -2.37 -8.31
C ARG A 132 -21.49 -3.44 -8.32
N LYS A 133 -22.43 -3.39 -7.36
CA LYS A 133 -23.60 -4.29 -7.31
C LYS A 133 -24.56 -4.09 -8.48
N GLU A 134 -24.72 -2.86 -8.97
CA GLU A 134 -25.56 -2.55 -10.12
C GLU A 134 -24.90 -2.95 -11.45
N GLU A 135 -23.59 -2.72 -11.58
CA GLU A 135 -22.80 -3.13 -12.74
C GLU A 135 -22.73 -4.65 -12.87
N ASN A 136 -22.58 -5.37 -11.74
CA ASN A 136 -22.59 -6.83 -11.65
C ASN A 136 -21.73 -7.49 -12.74
N LEU A 137 -20.45 -7.12 -12.76
CA LEU A 137 -19.47 -7.61 -13.75
C LEU A 137 -19.36 -9.14 -13.71
N ASP A 138 -19.22 -9.76 -14.88
CA ASP A 138 -18.82 -11.16 -14.96
C ASP A 138 -17.34 -11.33 -14.57
N LEU A 139 -16.94 -12.58 -14.27
CA LEU A 139 -15.58 -12.87 -13.82
C LEU A 139 -14.50 -12.38 -14.79
N ALA A 140 -14.72 -12.52 -16.10
CA ALA A 140 -13.76 -12.10 -17.12
C ALA A 140 -13.58 -10.57 -17.11
N SER A 141 -14.67 -9.82 -17.02
CA SER A 141 -14.65 -8.36 -16.96
C SER A 141 -14.02 -7.87 -15.65
N LEU A 142 -14.36 -8.50 -14.52
CA LEU A 142 -13.73 -8.23 -13.23
C LEU A 142 -12.22 -8.45 -13.29
N GLN A 143 -11.77 -9.58 -13.82
CA GLN A 143 -10.35 -9.89 -13.98
C GLN A 143 -9.63 -8.87 -14.86
N GLU A 144 -10.27 -8.39 -15.93
CA GLU A 144 -9.69 -7.36 -16.78
C GLU A 144 -9.53 -6.02 -16.05
N GLU A 145 -10.55 -5.57 -15.31
CA GLU A 145 -10.49 -4.34 -14.52
C GLU A 145 -9.49 -4.44 -13.35
N LEU A 146 -9.39 -5.61 -12.71
CA LEU A 146 -8.36 -5.87 -11.70
C LEU A 146 -6.95 -5.80 -12.31
N ARG A 147 -6.71 -6.38 -13.49
CA ARG A 147 -5.42 -6.28 -14.20
C ARG A 147 -5.04 -4.85 -14.52
N LYS A 148 -6.00 -4.02 -14.98
CA LYS A 148 -5.79 -2.59 -15.24
C LYS A 148 -5.47 -1.82 -13.96
N THR A 149 -6.25 -2.04 -12.91
CA THR A 149 -6.12 -1.34 -11.61
C THR A 149 -4.81 -1.67 -10.91
N LEU A 150 -4.40 -2.95 -10.95
CA LEU A 150 -3.15 -3.42 -10.39
C LEU A 150 -1.94 -3.15 -11.29
N ARG A 151 -2.14 -2.59 -12.50
CA ARG A 151 -1.08 -2.31 -13.47
C ARG A 151 -0.26 -3.56 -13.78
N LEU A 152 -0.95 -4.69 -13.94
CA LEU A 152 -0.32 -5.97 -14.25
C LEU A 152 0.12 -5.94 -15.71
N GLU A 153 1.42 -5.73 -15.92
CA GLU A 153 2.05 -5.93 -17.22
C GLU A 153 2.07 -7.43 -17.55
N LYS A 154 2.15 -7.75 -18.85
CA LYS A 154 2.29 -9.14 -19.27
C LYS A 154 3.67 -9.64 -18.82
N SER A 155 3.70 -10.66 -17.95
CA SER A 155 4.94 -11.35 -17.59
C SER A 155 5.67 -11.85 -18.84
N PRO A 156 7.01 -11.90 -18.83
CA PRO A 156 7.77 -12.56 -19.89
C PRO A 156 7.25 -13.98 -20.14
N ASP A 157 7.14 -14.39 -21.41
CA ASP A 157 6.61 -15.72 -21.76
C ASP A 157 7.42 -16.87 -21.12
N SER A 158 8.67 -16.61 -20.72
CA SER A 158 9.50 -17.51 -19.91
C SER A 158 10.39 -16.75 -18.94
N LEU A 159 10.30 -17.11 -17.66
CA LEU A 159 11.22 -16.66 -16.62
C LEU A 159 12.29 -17.73 -16.38
N GLU A 160 13.55 -17.31 -16.25
CA GLU A 160 14.67 -18.21 -15.97
C GLU A 160 14.91 -18.34 -14.47
N TRP A 161 14.48 -19.47 -13.90
CA TRP A 161 14.68 -19.78 -12.49
C TRP A 161 16.05 -20.41 -12.25
N LYS A 162 16.91 -19.71 -11.50
CA LYS A 162 18.21 -20.21 -11.04
C LYS A 162 17.99 -21.11 -9.84
N ARG A 163 18.68 -22.25 -9.78
CA ARG A 163 18.53 -23.25 -8.70
C ARG A 163 19.85 -23.43 -7.96
N LYS A 164 19.76 -23.48 -6.64
CA LYS A 164 20.86 -23.87 -5.75
C LYS A 164 20.31 -24.83 -4.71
N GLU A 165 20.50 -26.12 -4.96
CA GLU A 165 20.11 -27.18 -4.03
C GLU A 165 20.93 -27.07 -2.73
N ALA A 166 20.21 -27.14 -1.60
CA ALA A 166 20.81 -27.36 -0.30
C ALA A 166 21.08 -28.87 -0.11
N LYS A 167 21.87 -29.21 0.91
CA LYS A 167 22.09 -30.61 1.26
C LYS A 167 20.77 -31.22 1.76
N PRO A 168 20.43 -32.46 1.37
CA PRO A 168 19.27 -33.16 1.93
C PRO A 168 19.41 -33.27 3.45
N GLU A 169 18.37 -32.87 4.18
CA GLU A 169 18.29 -33.00 5.64
C GLU A 169 17.01 -33.75 6.01
N ALA A 170 17.12 -34.70 6.92
CA ALA A 170 15.98 -35.34 7.61
C ALA A 170 14.79 -35.80 6.72
N GLY A 171 15.03 -36.29 5.50
CA GLY A 171 13.95 -36.77 4.61
C GLY A 171 13.28 -35.68 3.77
N MET A 172 13.93 -34.52 3.63
CA MET A 172 13.50 -33.38 2.82
C MET A 172 14.65 -32.89 1.93
N VAL A 173 14.30 -32.38 0.75
CA VAL A 173 15.22 -31.67 -0.15
C VAL A 173 14.79 -30.21 -0.24
N THR A 174 15.64 -29.32 0.26
CA THR A 174 15.45 -27.87 0.13
C THR A 174 16.21 -27.35 -1.08
N THR A 175 15.53 -26.57 -1.93
CA THR A 175 16.12 -25.90 -3.08
C THR A 175 15.91 -24.40 -2.95
N HIS A 176 17.00 -23.63 -2.94
CA HIS A 176 16.90 -22.18 -3.07
C HIS A 176 16.75 -21.82 -4.54
N LEU A 177 15.74 -21.02 -4.84
CA LEU A 177 15.42 -20.60 -6.19
C LEU A 177 15.48 -19.07 -6.26
N THR A 178 16.05 -18.54 -7.34
CA THR A 178 15.99 -17.10 -7.61
C THR A 178 15.54 -16.83 -9.04
N VAL A 179 14.81 -15.74 -9.24
CA VAL A 179 14.30 -15.33 -10.55
C VAL A 179 14.20 -13.81 -10.63
N GLU A 180 14.69 -13.23 -11.72
CA GLU A 180 14.46 -11.82 -12.01
C GLU A 180 13.08 -11.68 -12.68
N ILE A 181 12.07 -11.24 -11.92
CA ILE A 181 10.70 -11.06 -12.42
C ILE A 181 10.63 -9.85 -13.36
N GLU A 182 11.42 -8.83 -13.03
CA GLU A 182 11.53 -7.58 -13.78
C GLU A 182 12.91 -6.93 -13.55
N PRO A 183 13.34 -5.99 -14.42
CA PRO A 183 14.67 -5.41 -14.33
C PRO A 183 15.01 -4.86 -12.93
N GLY A 184 16.00 -5.46 -12.29
CA GLY A 184 16.49 -5.05 -10.97
C GLY A 184 15.72 -5.59 -9.77
N TRP A 185 14.70 -6.45 -9.97
CA TRP A 185 14.02 -7.17 -8.90
C TRP A 185 14.23 -8.68 -9.03
N GLU A 186 15.09 -9.24 -8.17
CA GLU A 186 15.30 -10.68 -8.03
C GLU A 186 14.45 -11.20 -6.86
N LEU A 187 13.50 -12.07 -7.17
CA LEU A 187 12.70 -12.79 -6.20
C LEU A 187 13.49 -13.99 -5.69
N GLU A 188 13.63 -14.12 -4.39
CA GLU A 188 14.25 -15.26 -3.72
C GLU A 188 13.17 -16.14 -3.08
N THR A 189 13.20 -17.44 -3.35
CA THR A 189 12.25 -18.40 -2.79
C THR A 189 12.96 -19.66 -2.29
N ARG A 190 12.26 -20.42 -1.46
CA ARG A 190 12.70 -21.73 -0.95
C ARG A 190 11.67 -22.78 -1.33
N LEU A 191 12.10 -23.85 -2.01
CA LEU A 191 11.26 -25.01 -2.30
C LEU A 191 11.67 -26.18 -1.41
N ASP A 192 10.79 -26.56 -0.50
CA ASP A 192 10.94 -27.69 0.41
C ASP A 192 10.13 -28.89 -0.13
N ARG A 193 10.84 -29.95 -0.53
CA ARG A 193 10.22 -31.18 -1.06
C ARG A 193 10.40 -32.35 -0.09
N PRO A 194 9.31 -32.95 0.40
CA PRO A 194 9.41 -34.19 1.18
C PRO A 194 9.89 -35.34 0.29
N GLN A 195 10.61 -36.31 0.88
CA GLN A 195 11.18 -37.45 0.14
C GLN A 195 10.10 -38.34 -0.50
N SER A 196 8.91 -38.40 0.10
CA SER A 196 7.69 -38.87 -0.56
C SER A 196 6.75 -37.69 -0.75
N ASP A 197 6.22 -37.54 -1.95
CA ASP A 197 5.28 -36.48 -2.31
C ASP A 197 3.92 -37.09 -2.72
N PRO A 198 3.18 -37.70 -1.75
CA PRO A 198 1.93 -38.40 -2.02
C PRO A 198 0.73 -37.46 -2.21
N SER A 199 0.90 -36.15 -1.91
CA SER A 199 -0.18 -35.18 -2.03
C SER A 199 -0.53 -34.92 -3.50
N ASP A 200 -1.81 -34.72 -3.80
CA ASP A 200 -2.24 -34.24 -5.12
C ASP A 200 -2.07 -32.71 -5.26
N SER A 201 -1.57 -32.04 -4.22
CA SER A 201 -1.41 -30.59 -4.15
C SER A 201 0.03 -30.16 -3.91
N VAL A 202 0.36 -28.94 -4.33
CA VAL A 202 1.58 -28.20 -4.03
C VAL A 202 1.20 -26.85 -3.42
N VAL A 203 1.97 -26.42 -2.42
CA VAL A 203 1.66 -25.20 -1.65
C VAL A 203 2.59 -24.06 -2.06
N LEU A 204 2.00 -22.88 -2.28
CA LEU A 204 2.69 -21.60 -2.29
C LEU A 204 2.46 -20.91 -0.95
N TRP A 205 3.52 -20.75 -0.15
CA TRP A 205 3.47 -20.13 1.16
C TRP A 205 3.99 -18.69 1.10
N LEU A 206 3.13 -17.72 1.41
CA LEU A 206 3.47 -16.30 1.42
C LEU A 206 3.77 -15.85 2.85
N GLU A 207 5.06 -15.66 3.12
CA GLU A 207 5.56 -15.32 4.46
C GLU A 207 5.34 -13.84 4.77
N ASP A 208 4.85 -13.56 5.98
CA ASP A 208 4.89 -12.22 6.55
C ASP A 208 5.81 -12.23 7.77
N ALA A 209 6.94 -11.53 7.70
CA ALA A 209 7.88 -11.54 8.79
C ALA A 209 7.30 -10.92 10.09
N LEU A 210 6.26 -10.09 10.05
CA LEU A 210 5.63 -9.63 11.30
C LEU A 210 4.58 -10.58 11.86
N TYR A 211 4.26 -11.65 11.14
CA TYR A 211 3.30 -12.66 11.56
C TYR A 211 4.03 -13.96 11.91
N GLU A 212 3.58 -14.67 12.94
CA GLU A 212 4.11 -15.98 13.30
C GLU A 212 2.96 -16.99 13.26
N SER A 213 2.96 -17.89 12.29
CA SER A 213 2.02 -19.02 12.24
C SER A 213 2.75 -20.35 12.45
N GLU A 214 2.10 -21.28 13.15
CA GLU A 214 2.61 -22.63 13.41
C GLU A 214 2.08 -23.64 12.37
N GLY A 215 2.23 -23.34 11.06
CA GLY A 215 1.62 -24.15 10.00
C GLY A 215 2.59 -24.83 9.02
N LEU A 216 3.68 -24.14 8.64
CA LEU A 216 4.53 -24.57 7.52
C LEU A 216 5.15 -25.96 7.72
N SER A 217 5.75 -26.22 8.88
CA SER A 217 6.39 -27.51 9.19
C SER A 217 5.40 -28.68 9.12
N ASN A 218 4.15 -28.46 9.55
CA ASN A 218 3.10 -29.48 9.53
C ASN A 218 2.69 -29.86 8.10
N LEU A 219 2.67 -28.90 7.15
CA LEU A 219 2.40 -29.19 5.74
C LEU A 219 3.50 -30.05 5.12
N ILE A 220 4.76 -29.72 5.39
CA ILE A 220 5.91 -30.49 4.91
C ILE A 220 5.87 -31.92 5.48
N GLU A 221 5.63 -32.08 6.79
CA GLU A 221 5.50 -33.38 7.45
C GLU A 221 4.35 -34.23 6.91
N LYS A 222 3.25 -33.60 6.48
CA LYS A 222 2.11 -34.27 5.83
C LYS A 222 2.37 -34.63 4.37
N GLY A 223 3.53 -34.28 3.81
CA GLY A 223 3.94 -34.68 2.47
C GLY A 223 3.57 -33.69 1.37
N PHE A 224 3.31 -32.42 1.69
CA PHE A 224 3.12 -31.37 0.69
C PHE A 224 4.48 -30.77 0.28
N PRO A 225 4.78 -30.62 -1.02
CA PRO A 225 5.85 -29.74 -1.47
C PRO A 225 5.44 -28.30 -1.20
N VAL A 226 6.36 -27.49 -0.68
CA VAL A 226 6.08 -26.10 -0.33
C VAL A 226 7.10 -25.16 -0.96
N LEU A 227 6.63 -24.24 -1.79
CA LEU A 227 7.41 -23.09 -2.25
C LEU A 227 7.09 -21.90 -1.35
N SER A 228 8.04 -21.44 -0.54
CA SER A 228 7.86 -20.29 0.34
C SER A 228 8.68 -19.09 -0.08
N TYR A 229 8.12 -17.89 0.10
CA TYR A 229 8.83 -16.62 -0.04
C TYR A 229 8.12 -15.50 0.71
N ALA A 230 8.85 -14.44 1.03
CA ALA A 230 8.29 -13.22 1.59
C ALA A 230 7.96 -12.21 0.49
N PRO A 231 6.70 -11.80 0.29
CA PRO A 231 6.33 -10.79 -0.69
C PRO A 231 7.05 -9.44 -0.50
N ARG A 232 7.10 -8.64 -1.57
CA ARG A 232 7.76 -7.32 -1.60
C ARG A 232 7.43 -6.50 -0.36
N GLY A 233 8.47 -6.15 0.40
CA GLY A 233 8.36 -5.31 1.59
C GLY A 233 7.94 -6.01 2.88
N LEU A 234 7.69 -7.34 2.87
CA LEU A 234 7.27 -8.10 4.05
C LEU A 234 8.41 -8.86 4.74
N SER A 235 9.60 -8.98 4.13
CA SER A 235 10.73 -9.74 4.67
C SER A 235 11.53 -9.04 5.78
N ASN A 236 11.34 -7.74 5.99
CA ASN A 236 12.25 -6.92 6.81
C ASN A 236 11.60 -6.46 8.12
N LYS A 237 11.63 -7.30 9.16
CA LYS A 237 11.12 -6.97 10.51
C LYS A 237 11.86 -5.76 11.11
N ASP A 238 13.18 -5.68 10.92
CA ASP A 238 14.03 -4.67 11.58
C ASP A 238 13.69 -3.25 11.13
N ARG A 239 13.33 -3.07 9.86
CA ARG A 239 12.89 -1.77 9.31
C ARG A 239 11.62 -1.23 9.95
N LEU A 240 10.81 -2.10 10.55
CA LEU A 240 9.53 -1.74 11.16
C LEU A 240 9.65 -1.50 12.67
N SER A 241 10.79 -1.85 13.27
CA SER A 241 10.97 -1.76 14.72
C SER A 241 11.23 -0.33 15.23
N GLY A 242 10.50 0.08 16.26
CA GLY A 242 10.78 1.29 17.05
C GLY A 242 10.43 2.64 16.38
N ASN A 243 9.67 2.63 15.29
CA ASN A 243 9.21 3.84 14.62
C ASN A 243 7.69 3.79 14.38
N SER A 244 6.96 4.69 15.06
CA SER A 244 5.50 4.73 15.03
C SER A 244 4.90 4.94 13.63
N LEU A 245 5.63 5.56 12.70
CA LEU A 245 5.16 5.71 11.32
C LEU A 245 5.13 4.37 10.58
N TYR A 246 6.11 3.50 10.83
CA TYR A 246 6.14 2.18 10.22
C TYR A 246 5.14 1.23 10.88
N GLU A 247 4.83 1.41 12.16
CA GLU A 247 3.73 0.70 12.82
C GLU A 247 2.38 1.06 12.18
N HIS A 248 2.11 2.35 11.94
CA HIS A 248 0.82 2.78 11.40
C HIS A 248 0.69 2.59 9.88
N PHE A 249 1.74 2.84 9.11
CA PHE A 249 1.67 2.86 7.64
C PHE A 249 2.43 1.71 6.97
N GLY A 250 3.02 0.82 7.74
CA GLY A 250 3.88 -0.24 7.23
C GLY A 250 5.11 0.32 6.52
N ASN A 251 5.56 -0.39 5.48
CA ASN A 251 6.66 0.08 4.61
C ASN A 251 6.17 1.17 3.64
N PHE A 252 5.70 2.30 4.18
CA PHE A 252 5.17 3.43 3.42
C PHE A 252 6.16 4.00 2.39
N PRO A 253 7.50 4.03 2.58
CA PRO A 253 8.40 4.51 1.54
C PRO A 253 8.36 3.63 0.29
N LEU A 254 8.28 2.31 0.45
CA LEU A 254 8.13 1.38 -0.67
C LEU A 254 6.77 1.57 -1.36
N TYR A 255 5.71 1.75 -0.58
CA TYR A 255 4.38 2.04 -1.12
C TYR A 255 4.36 3.34 -1.94
N PHE A 256 4.88 4.45 -1.41
CA PHE A 256 4.92 5.71 -2.16
C PHE A 256 5.83 5.61 -3.38
N LEU A 257 6.97 4.93 -3.30
CA LEU A 257 7.81 4.69 -4.48
C LEU A 257 7.02 3.95 -5.58
N ALA A 258 6.27 2.90 -5.19
CA ALA A 258 5.39 2.15 -6.08
C ALA A 258 4.31 3.05 -6.71
N LEU A 259 3.70 3.96 -5.93
CA LEU A 259 2.74 4.95 -6.45
C LEU A 259 3.38 5.95 -7.42
N HIS A 260 4.57 6.47 -7.14
CA HIS A 260 5.26 7.43 -8.03
C HIS A 260 5.63 6.79 -9.37
N LEU A 261 5.78 5.46 -9.40
CA LEU A 261 6.01 4.69 -10.62
C LEU A 261 4.72 4.31 -11.36
N ASP A 262 3.53 4.67 -10.85
CA ASP A 262 2.21 4.18 -11.31
C ASP A 262 2.15 2.65 -11.36
N ARG A 263 2.74 1.99 -10.35
CA ARG A 263 2.81 0.52 -10.24
C ARG A 263 2.50 0.10 -8.81
N PRO A 264 1.23 -0.04 -8.42
CA PRO A 264 0.83 -0.29 -7.03
C PRO A 264 1.55 -1.50 -6.43
N LEU A 265 1.97 -1.40 -5.17
CA LEU A 265 2.71 -2.47 -4.49
C LEU A 265 1.91 -3.79 -4.46
N ALA A 266 0.58 -3.71 -4.28
CA ALA A 266 -0.31 -4.87 -4.37
C ALA A 266 -0.23 -5.56 -5.74
N GLY A 267 -0.17 -4.80 -6.84
CA GLY A 267 -0.01 -5.34 -8.18
C GLY A 267 1.35 -6.00 -8.41
N GLN A 268 2.43 -5.40 -7.88
CA GLN A 268 3.76 -6.01 -7.92
C GLN A 268 3.83 -7.33 -7.13
N ARG A 269 3.14 -7.41 -5.97
CA ARG A 269 3.03 -8.66 -5.20
C ARG A 269 2.24 -9.72 -5.95
N VAL A 270 1.13 -9.36 -6.57
CA VAL A 270 0.34 -10.27 -7.43
C VAL A 270 1.18 -10.78 -8.60
N LEU A 271 1.99 -9.93 -9.24
CA LEU A 271 2.89 -10.34 -10.32
C LEU A 271 3.88 -11.42 -9.86
N ASP A 272 4.49 -11.24 -8.68
CA ASP A 272 5.39 -12.25 -8.09
C ASP A 272 4.66 -13.56 -7.78
N ILE A 273 3.43 -13.49 -7.22
CA ILE A 273 2.60 -14.67 -6.93
C ILE A 273 2.30 -15.44 -8.22
N LEU A 274 1.87 -14.76 -9.28
CA LEU A 274 1.55 -15.40 -10.56
C LEU A 274 2.78 -16.04 -11.21
N ALA A 275 3.96 -15.45 -11.06
CA ALA A 275 5.22 -16.06 -11.51
C ALA A 275 5.55 -17.35 -10.74
N CYS A 276 5.30 -17.37 -9.42
CA CYS A 276 5.41 -18.58 -8.61
C CYS A 276 4.39 -19.64 -9.04
N VAL A 277 3.14 -19.28 -9.34
CA VAL A 277 2.13 -20.20 -9.89
C VAL A 277 2.59 -20.79 -11.22
N ASP A 278 3.13 -19.98 -12.13
CA ASP A 278 3.69 -20.45 -13.41
C ASP A 278 4.87 -21.41 -13.22
N PHE A 279 5.69 -21.20 -12.18
CA PHE A 279 6.77 -22.12 -11.83
C PHE A 279 6.22 -23.43 -11.29
N LEU A 280 5.28 -23.38 -10.34
CA LEU A 280 4.69 -24.56 -9.70
C LEU A 280 3.95 -25.46 -10.71
N GLU A 281 3.18 -24.87 -11.63
CA GLU A 281 2.49 -25.62 -12.69
C GLU A 281 3.48 -26.41 -13.57
N ARG A 282 4.64 -25.83 -13.87
CA ARG A 282 5.69 -26.49 -14.67
C ARG A 282 6.47 -27.53 -13.87
N GLU A 283 6.74 -27.27 -12.60
CA GLU A 283 7.54 -28.13 -11.74
C GLU A 283 6.74 -29.32 -11.17
N PHE A 284 5.43 -29.16 -11.03
CA PHE A 284 4.49 -30.14 -10.47
C PHE A 284 3.25 -30.29 -11.38
N PRO A 285 3.43 -30.73 -12.64
CA PRO A 285 2.34 -30.79 -13.62
C PRO A 285 1.19 -31.69 -13.13
N GLY A 286 -0.03 -31.15 -13.16
CA GLY A 286 -1.24 -31.85 -12.75
C GLY A 286 -1.52 -31.86 -11.24
N LYS A 287 -0.65 -31.26 -10.41
CA LYS A 287 -0.97 -31.01 -9.00
C LYS A 287 -1.82 -29.76 -8.85
N LYS A 288 -2.68 -29.76 -7.84
CA LYS A 288 -3.45 -28.59 -7.42
C LYS A 288 -2.53 -27.57 -6.76
N ILE A 289 -2.75 -26.28 -7.02
CA ILE A 289 -1.95 -25.22 -6.40
C ILE A 289 -2.77 -24.56 -5.30
N GLU A 290 -2.27 -24.62 -4.07
CA GLU A 290 -2.91 -24.05 -2.89
C GLU A 290 -2.04 -22.91 -2.35
N ILE A 291 -2.65 -21.77 -2.01
CA ILE A 291 -1.93 -20.64 -1.41
C ILE A 291 -2.19 -20.62 0.09
N PHE A 292 -1.12 -20.57 0.88
CA PHE A 292 -1.17 -20.23 2.31
C PHE A 292 -0.53 -18.86 2.48
N SER A 293 -1.21 -17.96 3.17
CA SER A 293 -0.81 -16.56 3.28
C SER A 293 -1.03 -16.02 4.68
N GLU A 294 -0.07 -15.24 5.15
CA GLU A 294 -0.03 -14.71 6.51
C GLU A 294 -0.15 -13.19 6.51
N GLY A 295 -0.91 -12.66 7.47
CA GLY A 295 -1.02 -11.23 7.75
C GLY A 295 -1.24 -10.39 6.50
N ARG A 296 -0.25 -9.56 6.18
CA ARG A 296 -0.31 -8.60 5.07
C ARG A 296 -0.21 -9.27 3.71
N ALA A 297 0.08 -10.57 3.63
CA ALA A 297 0.08 -11.33 2.37
C ALA A 297 -1.31 -11.85 1.97
N VAL A 298 -2.32 -11.77 2.85
CA VAL A 298 -3.67 -12.29 2.57
C VAL A 298 -4.37 -11.52 1.42
N PRO A 299 -4.44 -10.18 1.41
CA PRO A 299 -5.07 -9.47 0.28
C PRO A 299 -4.46 -9.78 -1.10
N PRO A 300 -3.12 -9.76 -1.30
CA PRO A 300 -2.56 -10.12 -2.60
C PRO A 300 -2.73 -11.61 -2.96
N ALA A 301 -2.87 -12.52 -1.99
CA ALA A 301 -3.23 -13.91 -2.26
C ALA A 301 -4.65 -14.03 -2.85
N LEU A 302 -5.62 -13.34 -2.24
CA LEU A 302 -7.01 -13.31 -2.72
C LEU A 302 -7.13 -12.64 -4.09
N LEU A 303 -6.42 -11.53 -4.31
CA LEU A 303 -6.33 -10.90 -5.64
C LEU A 303 -5.77 -11.88 -6.70
N SER A 304 -4.73 -12.62 -6.35
CA SER A 304 -4.11 -13.58 -7.28
C SER A 304 -5.05 -14.75 -7.60
N ALA A 305 -5.76 -15.29 -6.61
CA ALA A 305 -6.74 -16.35 -6.82
C ALA A 305 -7.96 -15.91 -7.63
N ALA A 306 -8.41 -14.66 -7.47
CA ALA A 306 -9.45 -14.09 -8.31
C ALA A 306 -8.99 -13.93 -9.79
N LEU A 307 -7.69 -13.71 -10.01
CA LEU A 307 -7.09 -13.50 -11.34
C LEU A 307 -6.62 -14.77 -12.07
N ASP A 308 -6.41 -15.86 -11.35
CA ASP A 308 -5.84 -17.10 -11.89
C ASP A 308 -6.56 -18.34 -11.35
N GLU A 309 -7.23 -19.05 -12.27
CA GLU A 309 -8.05 -20.22 -11.96
C GLU A 309 -7.23 -21.47 -11.58
N ARG A 310 -5.91 -21.47 -11.81
CA ARG A 310 -5.02 -22.59 -11.41
C ARG A 310 -4.86 -22.69 -9.90
N ILE A 311 -5.08 -21.59 -9.17
CA ILE A 311 -5.10 -21.57 -7.71
C ILE A 311 -6.43 -22.17 -7.26
N THR A 312 -6.39 -23.36 -6.66
CA THR A 312 -7.57 -24.15 -6.32
C THR A 312 -8.10 -23.88 -4.91
N GLU A 313 -7.24 -23.40 -4.00
CA GLU A 313 -7.55 -23.19 -2.58
C GLU A 313 -6.69 -22.05 -2.03
N VAL A 314 -7.28 -21.19 -1.18
CA VAL A 314 -6.56 -20.12 -0.48
C VAL A 314 -6.82 -20.22 1.01
N HIS A 315 -5.75 -20.23 1.80
CA HIS A 315 -5.75 -20.10 3.26
C HIS A 315 -5.11 -18.76 3.62
N GLY A 316 -5.88 -17.89 4.28
CA GLY A 316 -5.41 -16.62 4.79
C GLY A 316 -5.55 -16.57 6.31
N GLU A 317 -4.51 -16.15 7.01
CA GLU A 317 -4.53 -15.97 8.46
C GLU A 317 -4.10 -14.55 8.84
N GLY A 318 -4.80 -13.88 9.77
CA GLY A 318 -4.34 -12.58 10.30
C GLY A 318 -4.47 -11.40 9.35
N GLY A 319 -5.20 -11.55 8.24
CA GLY A 319 -5.27 -10.57 7.15
C GLY A 319 -6.45 -9.61 7.24
N LEU A 320 -6.30 -8.41 6.65
CA LEU A 320 -7.43 -7.50 6.41
C LEU A 320 -8.41 -8.14 5.41
N VAL A 321 -9.71 -8.10 5.73
CA VAL A 321 -10.77 -8.75 4.93
C VAL A 321 -11.81 -7.81 4.32
N SER A 322 -11.61 -6.50 4.43
CA SER A 322 -12.35 -5.47 3.68
C SER A 322 -11.51 -4.19 3.62
N TRP A 323 -11.37 -3.59 2.43
CA TRP A 323 -10.82 -2.25 2.29
C TRP A 323 -11.86 -1.17 2.60
N GLU A 324 -13.15 -1.46 2.39
CA GLU A 324 -14.24 -0.55 2.75
C GLU A 324 -14.27 -0.25 4.25
N SER A 325 -14.01 -1.26 5.09
CA SER A 325 -14.00 -1.11 6.55
C SER A 325 -12.95 -0.11 7.05
N ILE A 326 -11.91 0.20 6.28
CA ILE A 326 -10.90 1.21 6.62
C ILE A 326 -11.55 2.57 6.93
N PHE A 327 -12.66 2.89 6.26
CA PHE A 327 -13.38 4.14 6.48
C PHE A 327 -14.28 4.12 7.71
N ASP A 328 -14.42 2.97 8.39
CA ASP A 328 -15.20 2.85 9.63
C ASP A 328 -14.42 3.36 10.86
N SER A 329 -13.09 3.45 10.76
CA SER A 329 -12.21 3.98 11.79
C SER A 329 -11.58 5.33 11.40
N SER A 330 -11.20 6.11 12.42
CA SER A 330 -10.41 7.34 12.25
C SER A 330 -8.91 7.08 12.05
N HIS A 331 -8.47 5.84 12.25
CA HIS A 331 -7.09 5.40 12.07
C HIS A 331 -7.03 3.96 11.58
N SER A 332 -5.91 3.62 10.92
CA SER A 332 -5.64 2.26 10.43
C SER A 332 -4.20 1.87 10.70
N VAL A 333 -3.93 0.58 10.83
CA VAL A 333 -2.61 -0.01 11.05
C VAL A 333 -2.23 -0.87 9.84
N ASP A 334 -1.13 -0.49 9.17
CA ASP A 334 -0.50 -1.19 8.03
C ASP A 334 -1.45 -1.66 6.91
N CYS A 335 -2.53 -0.91 6.68
CA CYS A 335 -3.44 -1.16 5.57
C CYS A 335 -2.87 -0.65 4.23
N LEU A 336 -2.04 0.40 4.28
CA LEU A 336 -1.58 1.14 3.10
C LEU A 336 -0.84 0.25 2.10
N SER A 337 -0.01 -0.68 2.59
CA SER A 337 0.86 -1.51 1.74
C SER A 337 0.09 -2.49 0.82
N ASN A 338 -1.21 -2.68 1.06
CA ASN A 338 -2.09 -3.58 0.31
C ASN A 338 -3.17 -2.88 -0.52
N ILE A 339 -3.12 -1.55 -0.64
CA ILE A 339 -4.15 -0.79 -1.37
C ILE A 339 -3.63 -0.43 -2.77
N ALA A 340 -4.44 -0.71 -3.80
CA ALA A 340 -4.23 -0.17 -5.14
C ALA A 340 -5.15 1.05 -5.37
N PRO A 341 -4.65 2.17 -5.93
CA PRO A 341 -5.50 3.30 -6.27
C PRO A 341 -6.67 2.90 -7.16
N GLY A 342 -7.89 3.23 -6.73
CA GLY A 342 -9.11 2.89 -7.47
C GLY A 342 -9.64 1.47 -7.24
N ILE A 343 -9.05 0.66 -6.35
CA ILE A 343 -9.48 -0.73 -6.14
C ILE A 343 -10.96 -0.86 -5.78
N LEU A 344 -11.48 0.01 -4.93
CA LEU A 344 -12.91 0.02 -4.57
C LEU A 344 -13.84 0.45 -5.71
N LYS A 345 -13.33 0.92 -6.86
CA LYS A 345 -14.17 1.08 -8.06
C LYS A 345 -14.42 -0.27 -8.74
N VAL A 346 -13.59 -1.27 -8.46
CA VAL A 346 -13.59 -2.58 -9.13
C VAL A 346 -14.06 -3.69 -8.19
N ALA A 347 -13.50 -3.77 -6.99
CA ALA A 347 -13.87 -4.79 -6.00
C ALA A 347 -13.48 -4.41 -4.56
N ASP A 348 -14.20 -4.96 -3.59
CA ASP A 348 -13.73 -5.17 -2.22
C ASP A 348 -13.31 -6.64 -1.97
N ILE A 349 -12.61 -6.93 -0.87
CA ILE A 349 -12.12 -8.28 -0.55
C ILE A 349 -13.25 -9.33 -0.49
N PRO A 350 -14.44 -9.07 0.11
CA PRO A 350 -15.54 -10.04 0.06
C PRO A 350 -15.98 -10.37 -1.38
N GLU A 351 -15.97 -9.39 -2.28
CA GLU A 351 -16.32 -9.58 -3.69
C GLU A 351 -15.23 -10.37 -4.44
N LEU A 352 -13.95 -10.27 -4.02
CA LEU A 352 -12.90 -11.17 -4.52
C LEU A 352 -13.13 -12.62 -4.08
N VAL A 353 -13.55 -12.83 -2.82
CA VAL A 353 -13.88 -14.16 -2.31
C VAL A 353 -15.06 -14.76 -3.07
N GLU A 354 -16.07 -13.95 -3.39
CA GLU A 354 -17.18 -14.36 -4.26
C GLU A 354 -16.69 -14.76 -5.65
N ALA A 355 -15.80 -13.98 -6.27
CA ALA A 355 -15.23 -14.27 -7.57
C ALA A 355 -14.35 -15.55 -7.60
N ILE A 356 -13.79 -15.96 -6.45
CA ILE A 356 -13.01 -17.20 -6.34
C ILE A 356 -13.93 -18.44 -6.35
N GLN A 357 -15.18 -18.31 -5.89
CA GLN A 357 -16.14 -19.42 -5.84
C GLN A 357 -16.33 -20.06 -7.23
N PRO A 358 -16.49 -21.39 -7.32
CA PRO A 358 -16.67 -22.34 -6.23
C PRO A 358 -15.36 -22.89 -5.63
N ARG A 359 -14.20 -22.32 -5.97
CA ARG A 359 -12.92 -22.72 -5.36
C ARG A 359 -12.91 -22.30 -3.89
N LYS A 360 -12.05 -22.96 -3.11
CA LYS A 360 -12.15 -22.87 -1.65
C LYS A 360 -11.34 -21.70 -1.09
N VAL A 361 -11.90 -21.03 -0.08
CA VAL A 361 -11.23 -19.97 0.67
C VAL A 361 -11.42 -20.22 2.17
N PHE A 362 -10.34 -20.17 2.93
CA PHE A 362 -10.32 -20.30 4.38
C PHE A 362 -9.69 -19.03 4.94
N LEU A 363 -10.44 -18.26 5.72
CA LEU A 363 -9.95 -17.07 6.40
C LEU A 363 -10.03 -17.30 7.90
N LYS A 364 -8.87 -17.20 8.56
CA LYS A 364 -8.71 -17.38 9.99
C LYS A 364 -8.16 -16.11 10.62
N ASP A 365 -8.61 -15.77 11.82
CA ASP A 365 -8.13 -14.65 12.64
C ASP A 365 -8.04 -13.34 11.85
N ALA A 366 -9.03 -13.07 10.99
CA ALA A 366 -9.05 -11.85 10.17
C ALA A 366 -9.01 -10.60 11.06
N ILE A 367 -8.35 -9.54 10.59
CA ILE A 367 -8.17 -8.31 11.38
C ILE A 367 -9.04 -7.16 10.85
N SER A 368 -9.42 -6.30 11.78
CA SER A 368 -10.00 -4.99 11.52
C SER A 368 -8.92 -4.03 10.98
N PRO A 369 -9.30 -2.85 10.44
CA PRO A 369 -8.34 -1.83 10.05
C PRO A 369 -7.47 -1.31 11.20
N THR A 370 -7.91 -1.45 12.45
CA THR A 370 -7.15 -1.05 13.65
C THR A 370 -6.17 -2.13 14.11
N GLY A 371 -6.14 -3.29 13.44
CA GLY A 371 -5.25 -4.42 13.74
C GLY A 371 -5.77 -5.36 14.81
N GLU A 372 -7.04 -5.23 15.21
CA GLU A 372 -7.70 -6.12 16.18
C GLU A 372 -8.31 -7.32 15.44
N THR A 373 -8.20 -8.53 16.01
CA THR A 373 -8.88 -9.70 15.45
C THR A 373 -10.40 -9.49 15.50
N LEU A 374 -11.06 -9.70 14.36
CA LEU A 374 -12.51 -9.59 14.21
C LEU A 374 -13.20 -10.74 14.92
N GLU A 375 -14.32 -10.45 15.57
CA GLU A 375 -15.19 -11.49 16.10
C GLU A 375 -15.93 -12.23 14.95
N ASN A 376 -16.38 -13.46 15.23
CA ASN A 376 -17.10 -14.28 14.23
C ASN A 376 -18.32 -13.54 13.63
N ASP A 377 -19.09 -12.82 14.45
CA ASP A 377 -20.28 -12.08 13.98
C ASP A 377 -19.91 -10.90 13.07
N GLU A 378 -18.77 -10.25 13.31
CA GLU A 378 -18.25 -9.17 12.47
C GLU A 378 -17.80 -9.71 11.11
N MET A 379 -17.08 -10.83 11.10
CA MET A 379 -16.71 -11.55 9.88
C MET A 379 -17.96 -11.97 9.08
N LEU A 380 -18.95 -12.59 9.72
CA LEU A 380 -20.18 -12.99 9.05
C LEU A 380 -20.93 -11.79 8.45
N THR A 381 -20.89 -10.63 9.11
CA THR A 381 -21.50 -9.39 8.61
C THR A 381 -20.79 -8.87 7.36
N LEU A 382 -19.46 -8.88 7.34
CA LEU A 382 -18.67 -8.45 6.16
C LEU A 382 -18.91 -9.36 4.95
N PHE A 383 -19.04 -10.66 5.19
CA PHE A 383 -19.25 -11.67 4.14
C PHE A 383 -20.72 -12.00 3.86
N GLN A 384 -21.69 -11.29 4.45
CA GLN A 384 -23.12 -11.63 4.35
C GLN A 384 -23.64 -11.72 2.90
N ASP A 385 -23.11 -10.88 2.01
CA ASP A 385 -23.49 -10.87 0.59
C ASP A 385 -22.98 -12.14 -0.12
N VAL A 386 -21.79 -12.61 0.24
CA VAL A 386 -21.13 -13.82 -0.29
C VAL A 386 -21.80 -15.10 0.25
N LEU A 387 -22.20 -15.07 1.52
CA LEU A 387 -22.82 -16.21 2.23
C LEU A 387 -24.26 -16.49 1.75
N GLY A 388 -24.94 -15.50 1.17
CA GLY A 388 -26.35 -15.57 0.79
C GLY A 388 -27.31 -15.39 1.98
N LYS A 389 -28.57 -15.01 1.71
CA LYS A 389 -29.60 -14.79 2.74
C LYS A 389 -30.05 -16.11 3.38
N GLY A 390 -29.37 -16.51 4.46
CA GLY A 390 -29.79 -17.56 5.38
C GLY A 390 -28.98 -18.86 5.27
N SER A 391 -28.35 -19.21 6.40
CA SER A 391 -27.61 -20.44 6.73
C SER A 391 -26.14 -20.52 6.28
N SER A 392 -25.31 -20.93 7.24
CA SER A 392 -23.95 -21.52 7.19
C SER A 392 -23.06 -21.19 5.99
N THR A 393 -21.82 -20.79 6.29
CA THR A 393 -20.67 -20.80 5.37
C THR A 393 -20.83 -21.85 4.25
N PRO A 394 -20.90 -21.43 2.96
CA PRO A 394 -20.80 -22.34 1.83
C PRO A 394 -19.66 -23.34 2.08
N GLY A 395 -19.79 -24.61 1.71
CA GLY A 395 -18.77 -25.64 2.05
C GLY A 395 -17.35 -25.36 1.50
N ASN A 396 -17.18 -24.29 0.74
CA ASN A 396 -15.99 -23.78 0.11
C ASN A 396 -15.60 -22.36 0.59
N LEU A 397 -16.27 -21.80 1.59
CA LEU A 397 -15.80 -20.63 2.34
C LEU A 397 -15.81 -20.98 3.83
N SER A 398 -14.66 -20.93 4.49
CA SER A 398 -14.57 -21.07 5.95
C SER A 398 -14.11 -19.75 6.55
N LEU A 399 -14.84 -19.27 7.56
CA LEU A 399 -14.51 -18.10 8.35
C LEU A 399 -14.34 -18.56 9.80
N ASP A 400 -13.17 -18.35 10.39
CA ASP A 400 -12.84 -18.72 11.77
C ASP A 400 -12.17 -17.55 12.48
N ALA A 401 -12.82 -16.95 13.47
CA ALA A 401 -12.22 -15.87 14.27
C ALA A 401 -11.25 -16.35 15.37
N GLY A 402 -11.07 -17.67 15.55
CA GLY A 402 -10.23 -18.23 16.59
C GLY A 402 -10.84 -18.06 17.99
N GLU A 403 -11.64 -19.04 18.44
CA GLU A 403 -12.07 -19.18 19.85
C GLU A 403 -11.39 -20.36 20.56
#